data_AF-A0A2T0LSL2-F1
#
_entry.id   AF-A0A2T0LSL2-F1
#
_cell.length_a   1.000
_cell.length_b   1.000
_cell.length_c   1.000
_cell.angle_alpha   90.00
_cell.angle_beta   90.00
_cell.angle_gamma   90.00
#
_symmetry.space_group_name_H-M   'P 1'
#
loop_
_entity.id
_entity.type
_entity.pdbx_description
1 polymer ?
#
loop_
_entity_poly.entity_id
_entity_poly.type
_entity_poly.pdbx_seq_one_letter_code
_entity_poly.pdbx_strand_id
1 'polypeptide(L)'
;MDGSGERALSTRAVCERAGVQAPTLYHHFGSKQGLIDAVIGHGFDQYVRTAHGAGESQDPVADIRRGWDQHVRFGLDHPNFYALLYGRIEPGRPCAITAPAQAMLRDLLAAVARQGRLAVPAGDAAEQILAANIGVTLTLITRPGDQRDLGLSDRVREAALAGVLHDTTRPGRPVPATRATAALTLRTLLADDTAGLSPGEHALLGELLDRLAAS
;
A
#
# COMPACT_ATOMS: atom_id res chain seq x y z
N MET A 1 14.96 -19.19 -21.27
CA MET A 1 14.94 -19.70 -19.88
C MET A 1 16.37 -19.98 -19.48
N ASP A 2 17.06 -18.90 -19.19
CA ASP A 2 18.48 -18.77 -18.99
C ASP A 2 18.69 -18.75 -17.48
N GLY A 3 19.33 -19.80 -16.95
CA GLY A 3 19.50 -20.07 -15.51
C GLY A 3 20.41 -19.08 -14.76
N SER A 4 20.45 -17.82 -15.19
CA SER A 4 21.08 -16.69 -14.51
C SER A 4 20.18 -16.15 -13.39
N GLY A 5 18.86 -16.12 -13.59
CA GLY A 5 17.90 -15.64 -12.58
C GLY A 5 17.80 -16.54 -11.34
N GLU A 6 17.78 -17.86 -11.50
CA GLU A 6 17.70 -18.80 -10.37
C GLU A 6 19.02 -18.93 -9.59
N ARG A 7 20.17 -18.76 -10.26
CA ARG A 7 21.49 -18.80 -9.59
C ARG A 7 21.74 -17.58 -8.72
N ALA A 8 21.27 -16.40 -9.13
CA ALA A 8 21.38 -15.16 -8.37
C ALA A 8 20.63 -15.20 -7.02
N LEU A 9 19.71 -16.15 -6.85
CA LEU A 9 18.88 -16.35 -5.66
C LEU A 9 19.08 -17.73 -5.00
N SER A 10 20.21 -18.38 -5.26
CA SER A 10 20.57 -19.61 -4.55
C SER A 10 21.17 -19.25 -3.18
N THR A 11 20.77 -19.97 -2.12
CA THR A 11 21.35 -19.80 -0.77
C THR A 11 22.87 -19.98 -0.78
N ARG A 12 23.38 -20.80 -1.71
CA ARG A 12 24.82 -20.98 -1.96
C ARG A 12 25.50 -19.71 -2.46
N ALA A 13 24.93 -19.03 -3.46
CA ALA A 13 25.47 -17.76 -3.96
C ALA A 13 25.40 -16.65 -2.91
N VAL A 14 24.36 -16.65 -2.06
CA VAL A 14 24.25 -15.72 -0.93
C VAL A 14 25.33 -16.00 0.11
N CYS A 15 25.53 -17.26 0.50
CA CYS A 15 26.58 -17.67 1.44
C CYS A 15 27.97 -17.24 0.94
N GLU A 16 28.27 -17.51 -0.32
CA GLU A 16 29.54 -17.16 -0.96
C GLU A 16 29.78 -15.64 -0.98
N ARG A 17 28.76 -14.85 -1.34
CA ARG A 17 28.86 -13.38 -1.36
C ARG A 17 28.92 -12.76 0.04
N ALA A 18 28.27 -13.37 1.02
CA ALA A 18 28.25 -12.88 2.41
C ALA A 18 29.43 -13.42 3.25
N GLY A 19 30.27 -14.31 2.69
CA GLY A 19 31.38 -14.92 3.42
C GLY A 19 30.94 -15.85 4.57
N VAL A 20 29.73 -16.40 4.51
CA VAL A 20 29.17 -17.27 5.56
C VAL A 20 28.94 -18.69 5.04
N GLN A 21 28.82 -19.65 5.95
CA GLN A 21 28.48 -21.03 5.60
C GLN A 21 26.97 -21.27 5.68
N ALA A 22 26.47 -22.26 4.93
CA ALA A 22 25.05 -22.60 4.89
C ALA A 22 24.41 -22.85 6.27
N PRO A 23 25.08 -23.52 7.24
CA PRO A 23 24.53 -23.68 8.60
C PRO A 23 24.28 -22.35 9.30
N THR A 24 25.18 -21.37 9.16
CA THR A 24 25.03 -20.02 9.71
C THR A 24 23.84 -19.30 9.07
N LEU A 25 23.69 -19.42 7.75
CA LEU A 25 22.55 -18.85 7.04
C LEU A 25 21.22 -19.46 7.54
N TYR A 26 21.12 -20.78 7.66
CA TYR A 26 19.90 -21.42 8.15
C TYR A 26 19.66 -21.21 9.65
N HIS A 27 20.70 -20.98 10.46
CA HIS A 27 20.54 -20.59 11.85
C HIS A 27 19.83 -19.23 11.99
N HIS A 28 20.20 -18.25 11.15
CA HIS A 28 19.60 -16.91 11.19
C HIS A 28 18.24 -16.84 10.52
N PHE A 29 18.04 -17.54 9.41
CA PHE A 29 16.86 -17.35 8.56
C PHE A 29 15.92 -18.56 8.52
N GLY A 30 16.29 -19.69 9.13
CA GLY A 30 15.50 -20.92 9.21
C GLY A 30 15.36 -21.69 7.89
N SER A 31 15.07 -21.00 6.79
CA SER A 31 14.89 -21.59 5.47
C SER A 31 15.26 -20.61 4.36
N LYS A 32 15.31 -21.10 3.11
CA LYS A 32 15.42 -20.22 1.92
C LYS A 32 14.28 -19.21 1.87
N GLN A 33 13.07 -19.61 2.28
CA GLN A 33 11.93 -18.72 2.31
C GLN A 33 12.08 -17.66 3.41
N GLY A 34 12.55 -18.04 4.60
CA GLY A 34 12.80 -17.07 5.67
C GLY A 34 13.92 -16.08 5.33
N LEU A 35 14.91 -16.48 4.53
CA LEU A 35 15.90 -15.55 3.98
C LEU A 35 15.26 -14.58 2.98
N ILE A 36 14.42 -15.08 2.08
CA ILE A 36 13.70 -14.25 1.11
C ILE A 36 12.80 -13.25 1.84
N ASP A 37 12.03 -13.70 2.83
CA ASP A 37 11.15 -12.86 3.65
C ASP A 37 11.94 -11.78 4.41
N ALA A 38 13.13 -12.10 4.94
CA ALA A 38 13.99 -11.13 5.62
C ALA A 38 14.59 -10.07 4.67
N VAL A 39 15.04 -10.48 3.48
CA VAL A 39 15.53 -9.54 2.44
C VAL A 39 14.40 -8.64 1.95
N ILE A 40 13.22 -9.22 1.77
CA ILE A 40 11.98 -8.54 1.44
C ILE A 40 11.65 -7.48 2.50
N GLY A 41 11.62 -7.87 3.78
CA GLY A 41 11.37 -6.95 4.91
C GLY A 41 12.36 -5.79 4.94
N HIS A 42 13.65 -6.09 4.81
CA HIS A 42 14.70 -5.07 4.82
C HIS A 42 14.61 -4.10 3.64
N GLY A 43 14.34 -4.60 2.42
CA GLY A 43 14.17 -3.76 1.24
C GLY A 43 12.95 -2.83 1.35
N PHE A 44 11.87 -3.32 1.95
CA PHE A 44 10.68 -2.53 2.20
C PHE A 44 10.88 -1.49 3.31
N ASP A 45 11.56 -1.82 4.41
CA ASP A 45 11.86 -0.86 5.47
C ASP A 45 12.69 0.33 4.95
N GLN A 46 13.63 0.08 4.03
CA GLN A 46 14.38 1.16 3.38
C GLN A 46 13.49 2.03 2.49
N TYR A 47 12.55 1.42 1.77
CA TYR A 47 11.56 2.12 0.96
C TYR A 47 10.62 2.99 1.81
N VAL A 48 10.06 2.41 2.88
CA VAL A 48 9.11 3.04 3.81
C VAL A 48 9.72 4.22 4.56
N ARG A 49 10.97 4.11 5.06
CA ARG A 49 11.64 5.22 5.74
C ARG A 49 11.83 6.46 4.85
N THR A 50 11.88 6.28 3.54
CA THR A 50 12.05 7.39 2.59
C THR A 50 10.71 8.09 2.30
N ALA A 51 9.59 7.39 2.49
CA ALA A 51 8.24 7.93 2.29
C ALA A 51 7.72 8.77 3.48
N HIS A 52 8.19 8.52 4.71
CA HIS A 52 7.68 9.16 5.94
C HIS A 52 8.28 10.55 6.28
N GLY A 53 8.69 11.33 5.28
CA GLY A 53 9.37 12.61 5.49
C GLY A 53 8.50 13.87 5.50
N ALA A 54 7.20 13.79 5.21
CA ALA A 54 6.35 14.97 5.06
C ALA A 54 5.42 15.14 6.27
N GLY A 55 5.46 16.31 6.92
CA GLY A 55 4.44 16.72 7.89
C GLY A 55 3.06 16.83 7.24
N GLU A 56 2.06 17.36 7.97
CA GLU A 56 0.69 17.54 7.43
C GLU A 56 0.71 18.31 6.10
N SER A 57 0.51 17.57 5.00
CA SER A 57 0.46 18.13 3.66
C SER A 57 -0.87 18.84 3.43
N GLN A 58 -0.83 19.97 2.72
CA GLN A 58 -2.03 20.69 2.34
C GLN A 58 -2.89 19.95 1.30
N ASP A 59 -2.31 18.99 0.56
CA ASP A 59 -3.05 18.13 -0.36
C ASP A 59 -2.67 16.64 -0.18
N PRO A 60 -3.34 15.91 0.73
CA PRO A 60 -3.06 14.50 0.98
C PRO A 60 -3.32 13.61 -0.26
N VAL A 61 -4.14 14.04 -1.21
CA VAL A 61 -4.33 13.30 -2.47
C VAL A 61 -3.10 13.41 -3.37
N ALA A 62 -2.45 14.57 -3.42
CA ALA A 62 -1.18 14.71 -4.13
C ALA A 62 -0.08 13.84 -3.49
N ASP A 63 -0.10 13.66 -2.17
CA ASP A 63 0.84 12.79 -1.46
C ASP A 63 0.66 11.32 -1.87
N ILE A 64 -0.59 10.86 -1.95
CA ILE A 64 -0.91 9.51 -2.44
C ILE A 64 -0.41 9.33 -3.88
N ARG A 65 -0.57 10.34 -4.75
CA ARG A 65 -0.04 10.29 -6.12
C ARG A 65 1.49 10.16 -6.14
N ARG A 66 2.19 10.92 -5.29
CA ARG A 66 3.66 10.81 -5.18
C ARG A 66 4.09 9.44 -4.65
N GLY A 67 3.39 8.91 -3.66
CA GLY A 67 3.64 7.57 -3.13
C GLY A 67 3.44 6.47 -4.19
N TRP A 68 2.38 6.59 -4.99
CA TRP A 68 2.13 5.69 -6.12
C TRP A 68 3.32 5.67 -7.10
N ASP A 69 3.81 6.85 -7.50
CA ASP A 69 4.89 6.98 -8.48
C ASP A 69 6.22 6.46 -7.94
N GLN A 70 6.48 6.70 -6.66
CA GLN A 70 7.65 6.16 -5.98
C GLN A 70 7.61 4.63 -5.95
N HIS A 71 6.44 4.02 -5.69
CA HIS A 71 6.28 2.57 -5.70
C HIS A 71 6.53 1.98 -7.08
N VAL A 72 5.92 2.56 -8.12
CA VAL A 72 6.09 2.10 -9.51
C VAL A 72 7.55 2.20 -9.90
N ARG A 73 8.20 3.33 -9.63
CA ARG A 73 9.63 3.52 -9.91
C ARG A 73 10.49 2.47 -9.19
N PHE A 74 10.23 2.23 -7.91
CA PHE A 74 10.94 1.20 -7.15
C PHE A 74 10.81 -0.20 -7.79
N GLY A 75 9.60 -0.59 -8.21
CA GLY A 75 9.41 -1.86 -8.90
C GLY A 75 10.13 -1.95 -10.24
N LEU A 76 10.21 -0.84 -10.98
CA LEU A 76 10.92 -0.78 -12.26
C LEU A 76 12.46 -0.77 -12.12
N ASP A 77 12.98 -0.15 -11.06
CA ASP A 77 14.41 -0.12 -10.72
C ASP A 77 14.89 -1.47 -10.15
N HIS A 78 13.98 -2.22 -9.51
CA HIS A 78 14.27 -3.50 -8.86
C HIS A 78 13.33 -4.64 -9.31
N PRO A 79 13.23 -4.97 -10.61
CA PRO A 79 12.19 -5.87 -11.14
C PRO A 79 12.30 -7.31 -10.61
N ASN A 80 13.51 -7.82 -10.39
CA ASN A 80 13.71 -9.18 -9.85
C ASN A 80 13.28 -9.27 -8.38
N PHE A 81 13.54 -8.23 -7.59
CA PHE A 81 13.08 -8.15 -6.20
C PHE A 81 11.56 -8.06 -6.15
N TYR A 82 10.97 -7.21 -6.99
CA TYR A 82 9.53 -7.01 -7.07
C TYR A 82 8.78 -8.28 -7.52
N ALA A 83 9.36 -9.04 -8.47
CA ALA A 83 8.83 -10.34 -8.88
C ALA A 83 8.91 -11.41 -7.79
N LEU A 84 9.92 -11.36 -6.90
CA LEU A 84 9.93 -12.23 -5.72
C LEU A 84 8.88 -11.83 -4.69
N LEU A 85 8.69 -10.52 -4.51
CA LEU A 85 7.78 -9.97 -3.53
C LEU A 85 6.31 -10.24 -3.86
N TYR A 86 5.93 -10.12 -5.13
CA TYR A 86 4.53 -10.22 -5.57
C TYR A 86 4.26 -11.32 -6.60
N GLY A 87 5.29 -11.97 -7.15
CA GLY A 87 5.14 -13.00 -8.19
C GLY A 87 5.05 -14.44 -7.67
N ARG A 88 5.30 -14.69 -6.37
CA ARG A 88 5.10 -16.00 -5.73
C ARG A 88 3.94 -15.93 -4.75
N ILE A 89 2.73 -16.14 -5.28
CA ILE A 89 1.50 -16.09 -4.50
C ILE A 89 1.21 -17.49 -3.93
N GLU A 90 1.09 -17.58 -2.61
CA GLU A 90 0.60 -18.78 -1.91
C GLU A 90 -0.89 -18.59 -1.58
N PRO A 91 -1.81 -19.44 -2.11
CA PRO A 91 -3.22 -19.32 -1.82
C PRO A 91 -3.51 -19.32 -0.30
N GLY A 92 -4.26 -18.33 0.17
CA GLY A 92 -4.63 -18.20 1.58
C GLY A 92 -3.55 -17.61 2.48
N ARG A 93 -2.36 -17.25 1.96
CA ARG A 93 -1.29 -16.64 2.74
C ARG A 93 -0.98 -15.24 2.22
N PRO A 94 -1.31 -14.17 2.98
CA PRO A 94 -0.97 -12.81 2.57
C PRO A 94 0.54 -12.61 2.59
N CYS A 95 1.05 -11.80 1.66
CA CYS A 95 2.45 -11.39 1.66
C CYS A 95 2.73 -10.56 2.92
N ALA A 96 3.84 -10.87 3.60
CA ALA A 96 4.21 -10.27 4.89
C ALA A 96 4.33 -8.73 4.84
N ILE A 97 4.53 -8.18 3.64
CA ILE A 97 4.76 -6.76 3.39
C ILE A 97 3.48 -6.01 3.04
N THR A 98 2.48 -6.71 2.50
CA THR A 98 1.22 -6.09 2.09
C THR A 98 0.52 -5.45 3.28
N ALA A 99 0.52 -6.10 4.45
CA ALA A 99 -0.13 -5.56 5.64
C ALA A 99 0.52 -4.25 6.16
N PRO A 100 1.85 -4.16 6.33
CA PRO A 100 2.52 -2.89 6.61
C PRO A 100 2.25 -1.80 5.55
N ALA A 101 2.34 -2.13 4.26
CA ALA A 101 2.08 -1.19 3.17
C ALA A 101 0.65 -0.64 3.20
N GLN A 102 -0.32 -1.52 3.42
CA GLN A 102 -1.73 -1.17 3.53
C GLN A 102 -2.01 -0.32 4.77
N ALA A 103 -1.36 -0.61 5.91
CA ALA A 103 -1.48 0.19 7.11
C ALA A 103 -0.99 1.63 6.89
N MET A 104 0.18 1.80 6.27
CA MET A 104 0.71 3.13 5.94
C MET A 104 -0.21 3.90 5.00
N LEU A 105 -0.71 3.25 3.95
CA LEU A 105 -1.60 3.89 2.99
C LEU A 105 -2.94 4.27 3.64
N ARG A 106 -3.45 3.43 4.54
CA ARG A 106 -4.62 3.73 5.36
C ARG A 106 -4.41 4.97 6.22
N ASP A 107 -3.23 5.16 6.82
CA ASP A 107 -2.93 6.34 7.63
C ASP A 107 -2.89 7.62 6.77
N LEU A 108 -2.34 7.54 5.56
CA LEU A 108 -2.41 8.64 4.58
C LEU A 108 -3.86 8.95 4.16
N LEU A 109 -4.67 7.91 3.94
CA LEU A 109 -6.08 8.05 3.59
C LEU A 109 -6.94 8.56 4.75
N ALA A 110 -6.53 8.36 6.00
CA ALA A 110 -7.19 8.96 7.15
C ALA A 110 -7.14 10.51 7.06
N ALA A 111 -6.03 11.08 6.58
CA ALA A 111 -5.96 12.53 6.32
C ALA A 111 -6.95 12.99 5.24
N VAL A 112 -7.15 12.19 4.20
CA VAL A 112 -8.17 12.45 3.16
C VAL A 112 -9.59 12.33 3.73
N ALA A 113 -9.83 11.34 4.59
CA ALA A 113 -11.11 11.10 5.24
C ALA A 113 -11.47 12.24 6.21
N ARG A 114 -10.51 12.77 6.99
CA ARG A 114 -10.73 13.97 7.85
C ARG A 114 -11.16 15.20 7.05
N GLN A 115 -10.75 15.31 5.79
CA GLN A 115 -11.19 16.37 4.87
C GLN A 115 -12.56 16.09 4.23
N GLY A 116 -13.22 14.97 4.54
CA GLY A 116 -14.51 14.56 3.95
C GLY A 116 -14.43 14.23 2.46
N ARG A 117 -13.23 13.93 1.94
CA ARG A 117 -13.00 13.70 0.50
C ARG A 117 -13.09 12.23 0.10
N LEU A 118 -13.11 11.32 1.07
CA LEU A 118 -13.11 9.87 0.84
C LEU A 118 -14.55 9.34 0.73
N ALA A 119 -14.81 8.53 -0.31
CA ALA A 119 -16.12 7.98 -0.63
C ALA A 119 -16.38 6.59 -0.04
N VAL A 120 -15.33 5.92 0.44
CA VAL A 120 -15.36 4.56 1.01
C VAL A 120 -14.51 4.53 2.29
N PRO A 121 -14.60 3.49 3.14
CA PRO A 121 -13.70 3.34 4.27
C PRO A 121 -12.21 3.41 3.87
N ALA A 122 -11.36 4.00 4.73
CA ALA A 122 -9.93 4.14 4.46
C ALA A 122 -9.20 2.80 4.24
N GLY A 123 -9.67 1.73 4.89
CA GLY A 123 -9.16 0.38 4.66
C GLY A 123 -9.43 -0.13 3.25
N ASP A 124 -10.66 -0.01 2.79
CA ASP A 124 -11.10 -0.44 1.45
C ASP A 124 -10.41 0.38 0.36
N ALA A 125 -10.27 1.70 0.58
CA ALA A 125 -9.53 2.56 -0.31
C ALA A 125 -8.04 2.16 -0.40
N ALA A 126 -7.41 1.83 0.73
CA ALA A 126 -6.02 1.39 0.77
C ALA A 126 -5.84 0.08 0.00
N GLU A 127 -6.74 -0.88 0.20
CA GLU A 127 -6.72 -2.16 -0.50
C GLU A 127 -6.86 -1.99 -2.02
N GLN A 128 -7.83 -1.18 -2.47
CA GLN A 128 -8.05 -0.89 -3.88
C GLN A 128 -6.83 -0.24 -4.54
N ILE A 129 -6.31 0.82 -3.91
CA ILE A 129 -5.15 1.55 -4.46
C ILE A 129 -3.92 0.63 -4.50
N LEU A 130 -3.67 -0.13 -3.44
CA LEU A 130 -2.51 -1.03 -3.37
C LEU A 130 -2.61 -2.15 -4.40
N ALA A 131 -3.78 -2.76 -4.56
CA ALA A 131 -4.03 -3.79 -5.57
C ALA A 131 -3.76 -3.27 -7.00
N ALA A 132 -4.29 -2.08 -7.32
CA ALA A 132 -4.09 -1.44 -8.62
C ALA A 132 -2.63 -1.06 -8.87
N ASN A 133 -1.96 -0.51 -7.86
CA ASN A 133 -0.55 -0.12 -7.92
C ASN A 133 0.39 -1.32 -8.09
N ILE A 134 0.12 -2.42 -7.37
CA ILE A 134 0.88 -3.67 -7.53
C ILE A 134 0.68 -4.25 -8.94
N GLY A 135 -0.58 -4.33 -9.39
CA GLY A 135 -0.93 -4.90 -10.69
C GLY A 135 -0.31 -4.14 -11.86
N VAL A 136 -0.37 -2.81 -11.84
CA VAL A 136 0.24 -2.00 -12.91
C VAL A 136 1.76 -2.10 -12.91
N THR A 137 2.39 -2.14 -11.73
CA THR A 137 3.84 -2.28 -11.61
C THR A 137 4.31 -3.63 -12.17
N LEU A 138 3.65 -4.73 -11.81
CA LEU A 138 3.94 -6.05 -12.39
C LEU A 138 3.75 -6.06 -13.91
N THR A 139 2.67 -5.43 -14.40
CA THR A 139 2.38 -5.31 -15.83
C THR A 139 3.47 -4.54 -16.57
N LEU A 140 4.06 -3.51 -15.97
CA LEU A 140 5.15 -2.76 -16.58
C LEU A 140 6.48 -3.53 -16.53
N ILE A 141 6.72 -4.31 -15.47
CA ILE A 141 7.92 -5.16 -15.34
C ILE A 141 7.96 -6.24 -16.44
N THR A 142 6.82 -6.82 -16.82
CA THR A 142 6.77 -7.86 -17.87
C THR A 142 7.07 -7.32 -19.27
N ARG A 143 7.06 -6.00 -19.47
CA ARG A 143 7.33 -5.37 -20.77
C ARG A 143 8.82 -5.04 -20.94
N PRO A 144 9.39 -5.26 -22.13
CA PRO A 144 10.69 -4.70 -22.52
C PRO A 144 10.73 -3.18 -22.28
N GLY A 145 11.89 -2.64 -21.90
CA GLY A 145 12.02 -1.26 -21.46
C GLY A 145 11.57 -0.22 -22.50
N ASP A 146 11.82 -0.48 -23.77
CA ASP A 146 11.43 0.32 -24.93
C ASP A 146 9.92 0.26 -25.24
N GLN A 147 9.19 -0.70 -24.66
CA GLN A 147 7.75 -0.95 -24.87
C GLN A 147 6.91 -0.64 -23.62
N ARG A 148 7.52 -0.08 -22.57
CA ARG A 148 6.82 0.30 -21.34
C ARG A 148 6.01 1.58 -21.56
N ASP A 149 4.68 1.44 -21.55
CA ASP A 149 3.76 2.57 -21.51
C ASP A 149 3.63 3.08 -20.07
N LEU A 150 4.48 4.05 -19.68
CA LEU A 150 4.40 4.67 -18.35
C LEU A 150 3.07 5.41 -18.12
N GLY A 151 2.41 5.87 -19.19
CA GLY A 151 1.09 6.48 -19.11
C GLY A 151 0.00 5.51 -18.65
N LEU A 152 0.23 4.19 -18.73
CA LEU A 152 -0.64 3.20 -18.12
C LEU A 152 -0.71 3.39 -16.60
N SER A 153 0.42 3.67 -15.95
CA SER A 153 0.47 3.92 -14.50
C SER A 153 -0.41 5.10 -14.12
N ASP A 154 -0.31 6.22 -14.86
CA ASP A 154 -1.10 7.42 -14.61
C ASP A 154 -2.60 7.14 -14.76
N ARG A 155 -3.01 6.46 -15.84
CA ARG A 155 -4.43 6.13 -16.07
C ARG A 155 -5.00 5.22 -14.98
N VAL A 156 -4.24 4.20 -14.57
CA VAL A 156 -4.67 3.28 -13.50
C VAL A 156 -4.72 4.00 -12.16
N ARG A 157 -3.75 4.87 -11.85
CA ARG A 157 -3.73 5.69 -10.63
C ARG A 157 -4.96 6.57 -10.54
N GLU A 158 -5.25 7.35 -11.58
CA GLU A 158 -6.39 8.28 -11.55
C GLU A 158 -7.73 7.52 -11.52
N ALA A 159 -7.83 6.36 -12.18
CA ALA A 159 -9.02 5.51 -12.07
C ALA A 159 -9.20 4.94 -10.65
N ALA A 160 -8.12 4.47 -10.02
CA ALA A 160 -8.16 3.95 -8.65
C ALA A 160 -8.54 5.06 -7.64
N LEU A 161 -7.99 6.27 -7.81
CA LEU A 161 -8.34 7.43 -6.99
C LEU A 161 -9.78 7.89 -7.21
N ALA A 162 -10.24 7.96 -8.47
CA ALA A 162 -11.61 8.35 -8.78
C ALA A 162 -12.65 7.37 -8.19
N GLY A 163 -12.29 6.09 -8.05
CA GLY A 163 -13.17 5.09 -7.43
C GLY A 163 -13.31 5.22 -5.91
N VAL A 164 -12.40 5.91 -5.23
CA VAL A 164 -12.39 6.02 -3.76
C VAL A 164 -12.58 7.44 -3.25
N LEU A 165 -12.48 8.44 -4.13
CA LEU A 165 -12.68 9.86 -3.81
C LEU A 165 -14.05 10.33 -4.30
N HIS A 166 -14.62 11.30 -3.60
CA HIS A 166 -15.78 12.02 -4.13
C HIS A 166 -15.40 12.83 -5.38
N ASP A 167 -16.32 12.88 -6.35
CA ASP A 167 -16.17 13.71 -7.53
C ASP A 167 -16.18 15.19 -7.13
N THR A 168 -14.98 15.79 -7.12
CA THR A 168 -14.77 17.21 -6.83
C THR A 168 -14.85 18.08 -8.08
N THR A 169 -15.10 17.49 -9.26
CA THR A 169 -15.03 18.20 -10.55
C THR A 169 -16.22 19.10 -10.87
N ARG A 170 -17.19 19.25 -9.95
CA ARG A 170 -18.27 20.24 -10.07
C ARG A 170 -18.01 21.47 -9.18
N PRO A 171 -17.28 22.50 -9.67
CA PRO A 171 -17.11 23.73 -8.94
C PRO A 171 -18.46 24.40 -8.68
N GLY A 172 -18.73 24.79 -7.43
CA GLY A 172 -19.87 25.64 -7.05
C GLY A 172 -21.08 24.94 -6.41
N ARG A 173 -21.06 23.62 -6.22
CA ARG A 173 -22.08 22.93 -5.40
C ARG A 173 -21.36 22.30 -4.20
N PRO A 174 -21.69 22.67 -2.95
CA PRO A 174 -21.30 21.84 -1.81
C PRO A 174 -21.78 20.44 -2.13
N VAL A 175 -20.88 19.48 -2.29
CA VAL A 175 -21.28 18.08 -2.34
C VAL A 175 -22.03 17.88 -1.03
N PRO A 176 -23.35 17.60 -1.04
CA PRO A 176 -24.04 17.34 0.21
C PRO A 176 -23.30 16.13 0.77
N ALA A 177 -22.62 16.30 1.91
CA ALA A 177 -22.02 15.17 2.60
C ALA A 177 -23.14 14.15 2.73
N THR A 178 -23.00 13.03 2.03
CA THR A 178 -23.99 11.97 2.17
C THR A 178 -23.93 11.52 3.62
N ARG A 179 -25.02 10.95 4.14
CA ARG A 179 -24.99 10.39 5.50
C ARG A 179 -23.81 9.42 5.66
N ALA A 180 -23.47 8.68 4.61
CA ALA A 180 -22.29 7.83 4.56
C ALA A 180 -20.97 8.60 4.68
N THR A 181 -20.74 9.66 3.90
CA THR A 181 -19.50 10.47 3.99
C THR A 181 -19.34 11.13 5.35
N ALA A 182 -20.44 11.68 5.89
CA ALA A 182 -20.44 12.28 7.23
C ALA A 182 -20.11 11.23 8.30
N ALA A 183 -20.66 10.02 8.17
CA ALA A 183 -20.36 8.91 9.07
C ALA A 183 -18.89 8.47 9.00
N LEU A 184 -18.32 8.30 7.80
CA LEU A 184 -16.90 7.98 7.61
C LEU A 184 -15.97 9.04 8.21
N THR A 185 -16.28 10.32 7.97
CA THR A 185 -15.50 11.45 8.50
C THR A 185 -15.52 11.46 10.02
N LEU A 186 -16.72 11.38 10.62
CA LEU A 186 -16.86 11.38 12.08
C LEU A 186 -16.24 10.12 12.72
N ARG A 187 -16.35 8.96 12.06
CA ARG A 187 -15.72 7.72 12.52
C ARG A 187 -14.19 7.86 12.60
N THR A 188 -13.61 8.54 11.61
CA THR A 188 -12.16 8.81 11.58
C THR A 188 -11.76 9.77 12.70
N LEU A 189 -12.50 10.87 12.90
CA LEU A 189 -12.21 11.85 13.96
C LEU A 189 -12.32 11.26 15.36
N LEU A 190 -13.31 10.39 15.60
CA LEU A 190 -13.51 9.72 16.90
C LEU A 190 -12.43 8.68 17.23
N ALA A 191 -11.71 8.16 16.24
CA ALA A 191 -10.58 7.28 16.49
C ALA A 191 -9.38 8.04 17.08
N ASP A 192 -9.25 9.33 16.75
CA ASP A 192 -8.18 10.21 17.21
C ASP A 192 -8.51 10.85 18.58
N ASP A 193 -9.80 11.14 18.85
CA ASP A 193 -10.26 11.76 20.11
C ASP A 193 -11.58 11.16 20.61
N THR A 194 -11.53 10.54 21.80
CA THR A 194 -12.69 9.93 22.48
C THR A 194 -13.23 10.81 23.61
N ALA A 195 -12.74 12.05 23.75
CA ALA A 195 -13.10 12.93 24.86
C ALA A 195 -14.61 13.07 25.01
N GLY A 196 -15.09 12.81 26.23
CA GLY A 196 -16.52 12.91 26.57
C GLY A 196 -17.36 11.67 26.26
N LEU A 197 -16.78 10.58 25.75
CA LEU A 197 -17.46 9.30 25.56
C LEU A 197 -16.91 8.23 26.51
N SER A 198 -17.80 7.48 27.16
CA SER A 198 -17.42 6.22 27.82
C SER A 198 -17.02 5.15 26.80
N PRO A 199 -16.31 4.09 27.21
CA PRO A 199 -15.97 2.99 26.30
C PRO A 199 -17.19 2.35 25.62
N GLY A 200 -18.31 2.25 26.32
CA GLY A 200 -19.56 1.72 25.78
C GLY A 200 -20.21 2.65 24.74
N GLU A 201 -20.22 3.95 25.00
CA GLU A 201 -20.75 4.95 24.05
C GLU A 201 -19.87 5.05 22.80
N HIS A 202 -18.55 4.97 22.95
CA HIS A 202 -17.63 4.95 21.82
C HIS A 202 -17.85 3.71 20.93
N ALA A 203 -18.01 2.53 21.54
CA ALA A 203 -18.29 1.29 20.80
C ALA A 203 -19.62 1.37 20.06
N LEU A 204 -20.69 1.82 20.74
CA LEU A 204 -22.02 1.96 20.14
C LEU A 204 -22.03 2.97 19.00
N LEU A 205 -21.42 4.14 19.19
CA LEU A 205 -21.35 5.18 18.17
C LEU A 205 -20.52 4.70 16.96
N GLY A 206 -19.42 3.99 17.20
CA GLY A 206 -18.64 3.35 16.13
C GLY A 206 -19.49 2.42 15.28
N GLU A 207 -20.25 1.51 15.90
CA GLU A 207 -21.12 0.56 15.20
C GLU A 207 -22.22 1.27 14.38
N LEU A 208 -22.82 2.33 14.93
CA LEU A 208 -23.84 3.11 14.22
C LEU A 208 -23.27 3.84 13.01
N LEU A 209 -22.07 4.42 13.14
CA LEU A 209 -21.39 5.11 12.04
C LEU A 209 -20.98 4.14 10.93
N ASP A 210 -20.48 2.96 11.29
CA ASP A 210 -20.11 1.93 10.32
C ASP A 210 -21.36 1.46 9.52
N ARG A 211 -22.51 1.34 10.18
CA ARG A 211 -23.80 1.04 9.50
C ARG A 211 -24.27 2.16 8.57
N LEU A 212 -24.12 3.42 8.96
CA LEU A 212 -24.48 4.57 8.13
C LEU A 212 -23.52 4.75 6.94
N ALA A 213 -22.26 4.36 7.08
CA ALA A 213 -21.28 4.38 6.00
C ALA A 213 -21.59 3.34 4.90
N ALA A 214 -22.24 2.23 5.25
CA ALA A 214 -22.59 1.16 4.33
C ALA A 214 -23.96 1.34 3.62
N SER A 215 -24.72 2.38 3.95
CA SER A 215 -26.08 2.66 3.43
C SER A 215 -26.10 3.65 2.27
#